data_AF-A0A0F9FTW8-F1
#
_entry.id   AF-A0A0F9FTW8-F1
#
_cell.length_a   1.000
_cell.length_b   1.000
_cell.length_c   1.000
_cell.angle_alpha   90.00
_cell.angle_beta   90.00
_cell.angle_gamma   90.00
#
_symmetry.space_group_name_H-M   'P 1'
#
loop_
_entity.id
_entity.type
_entity.pdbx_description
1 polymer ?
#
loop_
_entity_poly.entity_id
_entity_poly.type
_entity_poly.pdbx_seq_one_letter_code
_entity_poly.pdbx_strand_id
1 'polypeptide(L)'
;MLPRISAYTFTPQEFHQIARNSFNSVWETGEPVTYSTKYITKEGDTRFFDVWIGPVFQSGKIIALVSHSIDVTENKEEEEKLKKSEKKYREAYNRAEF
;
A
#
# COMPACT_ATOMS: atom_id res chain seq x y z
N MET A 1 -3.58 -2.61 29.28
CA MET A 1 -2.44 -2.47 28.35
C MET A 1 -2.88 -3.07 27.03
N LEU A 2 -2.86 -2.31 25.92
CA LEU A 2 -3.22 -2.87 24.61
C LEU A 2 -2.14 -3.87 24.17
N PRO A 3 -2.51 -5.01 23.56
CA PRO A 3 -1.54 -5.98 23.07
C PRO A 3 -0.69 -5.35 21.95
N ARG A 4 0.60 -5.69 21.92
CA ARG A 4 1.50 -5.29 20.83
C ARG A 4 1.16 -6.13 19.59
N ILE A 5 0.34 -5.58 18.72
CA ILE A 5 -0.04 -6.22 17.45
C ILE A 5 0.92 -5.75 16.36
N SER A 6 1.38 -6.69 15.52
CA SER A 6 2.24 -6.39 14.39
C SER A 6 1.42 -5.96 13.19
N ALA A 7 1.90 -5.00 12.40
CA ALA A 7 1.30 -4.68 11.10
C ALA A 7 1.25 -5.90 10.16
N TYR A 8 2.19 -6.85 10.29
CA TYR A 8 2.20 -8.10 9.50
C TYR A 8 0.99 -9.00 9.78
N THR A 9 0.34 -8.87 10.94
CA THR A 9 -0.90 -9.58 11.24
C THR A 9 -2.01 -9.25 10.25
N PHE A 10 -2.01 -8.03 9.71
CA PHE A 10 -3.03 -7.55 8.77
C PHE A 10 -2.52 -7.42 7.34
N THR A 11 -1.26 -7.77 7.08
CA THR A 11 -0.65 -7.59 5.75
C THR A 11 -0.59 -8.96 5.05
N PRO A 12 -1.07 -9.11 3.80
CA PRO A 12 -0.87 -10.35 3.04
C PRO A 12 0.61 -10.68 2.86
N GLN A 13 0.94 -11.97 2.84
CA GLN A 13 2.33 -12.44 2.90
C GLN A 13 3.17 -11.91 1.73
N GLU A 14 2.59 -11.74 0.54
CA GLU A 14 3.30 -11.22 -0.62
C GLU A 14 3.78 -9.76 -0.43
N PHE A 15 3.20 -9.01 0.50
CA PHE A 15 3.60 -7.63 0.83
C PHE A 15 4.52 -7.54 2.05
N HIS A 16 4.82 -8.66 2.73
CA HIS A 16 5.68 -8.62 3.93
C HIS A 16 7.09 -8.13 3.61
N GLN A 17 7.64 -8.55 2.47
CA GLN A 17 9.03 -8.19 2.13
C GLN A 17 9.17 -6.71 1.81
N ILE A 18 8.26 -6.12 1.03
CA ILE A 18 8.30 -4.70 0.71
C ILE A 18 8.10 -3.85 1.97
N ALA A 19 7.13 -4.21 2.82
CA ALA A 19 6.93 -3.52 4.10
C ALA A 19 8.19 -3.57 4.97
N ARG A 20 8.80 -4.76 5.14
CA ARG A 20 10.04 -4.93 5.91
C ARG A 20 11.16 -4.06 5.40
N ASN A 21 11.40 -4.09 4.09
CA ASN A 21 12.46 -3.31 3.46
C ASN A 21 12.23 -1.81 3.64
N SER A 22 10.99 -1.35 3.50
CA SER A 22 10.63 0.06 3.73
C SER A 22 10.87 0.48 5.18
N PHE A 23 10.39 -0.27 6.18
CA PHE A 23 10.67 0.04 7.59
C PHE A 23 12.17 0.05 7.92
N ASN A 24 12.92 -0.95 7.44
CA ASN A 24 14.36 -1.04 7.67
C ASN A 24 15.11 0.13 7.00
N SER A 25 14.75 0.50 5.77
CA SER A 25 15.38 1.61 5.06
C SER A 25 15.23 2.92 5.82
N VAL A 26 14.05 3.24 6.34
CA VAL A 26 13.87 4.45 7.16
C VAL A 26 14.66 4.36 8.46
N TRP A 27 14.70 3.19 9.10
CA TRP A 27 15.46 2.99 10.34
C TRP A 27 16.97 3.17 10.15
N GLU A 28 17.51 2.72 9.03
CA GLU A 28 18.94 2.77 8.72
C GLU A 28 19.38 4.14 8.21
N THR A 29 18.55 4.79 7.40
CA THR A 29 18.93 6.01 6.67
C THR A 29 18.38 7.29 7.29
N GLY A 30 17.25 7.22 8.01
CA GLY A 30 16.49 8.40 8.42
C GLY A 30 15.73 9.08 7.28
N GLU A 31 15.75 8.54 6.07
CA GLU A 31 15.01 9.09 4.94
C GLU A 31 13.61 8.47 4.86
N PRO A 32 12.54 9.28 4.75
CA PRO A 32 11.18 8.77 4.59
C PRO A 32 10.98 7.99 3.28
N VAL A 33 10.11 7.00 3.31
CA VAL A 33 9.76 6.21 2.12
C VAL A 33 8.26 6.01 1.99
N THR A 34 7.82 5.78 0.75
CA THR A 34 6.45 5.36 0.44
C THR A 34 6.43 3.99 -0.21
N TYR A 35 5.42 3.18 0.08
CA TYR A 35 5.17 1.92 -0.61
C TYR A 35 3.68 1.63 -0.65
N SER A 36 3.24 0.87 -1.65
CA SER A 36 1.88 0.36 -1.73
C SER A 36 1.80 -1.04 -1.12
N THR A 37 0.71 -1.30 -0.41
CA THR A 37 0.40 -2.60 0.17
C THR A 37 -1.08 -2.90 0.09
N LYS A 38 -1.46 -4.07 0.59
CA LYS A 38 -2.82 -4.38 0.99
C LYS A 38 -2.91 -4.60 2.49
N TYR A 39 -4.06 -4.30 3.07
CA TYR A 39 -4.40 -4.71 4.43
C TYR A 39 -5.70 -5.50 4.46
N ILE A 40 -5.75 -6.49 5.36
CA ILE A 40 -6.91 -7.30 5.68
C ILE A 40 -7.66 -6.59 6.80
N THR A 41 -8.90 -6.20 6.51
CA THR A 41 -9.82 -5.55 7.45
C THR A 41 -10.30 -6.54 8.51
N LYS A 42 -10.95 -6.04 9.56
CA LYS A 42 -11.55 -6.89 10.60
C LYS A 42 -12.67 -7.79 10.03
N GLU A 43 -13.31 -7.38 8.95
CA GLU A 43 -14.33 -8.14 8.21
C GLU A 43 -13.73 -9.22 7.28
N GLY A 44 -12.41 -9.22 7.05
CA GLY A 44 -11.72 -10.14 6.16
C GLY A 44 -11.54 -9.62 4.73
N ASP A 45 -12.11 -8.47 4.38
CA ASP A 45 -11.89 -7.82 3.09
C ASP A 45 -10.45 -7.34 2.96
N THR A 46 -9.92 -7.39 1.74
CA THR A 46 -8.60 -6.85 1.43
C THR A 46 -8.72 -5.51 0.71
N ARG A 47 -8.08 -4.47 1.26
CA ARG A 47 -8.09 -3.09 0.74
C ARG A 47 -6.69 -2.65 0.34
N PHE A 48 -6.58 -1.76 -0.64
CA PHE A 48 -5.31 -1.19 -1.09
C PHE A 48 -4.94 0.04 -0.27
N PHE A 49 -3.68 0.10 0.14
CA PHE A 49 -3.16 1.24 0.88
C PHE A 49 -1.86 1.75 0.27
N ASP A 50 -1.74 3.06 0.18
CA ASP A 50 -0.46 3.73 0.03
C ASP A 50 0.03 4.17 1.41
N VAL A 51 1.24 3.74 1.75
CA VAL A 51 1.82 3.90 3.07
C VAL A 51 3.05 4.76 2.97
N TRP A 52 3.10 5.80 3.78
CA TRP A 52 4.30 6.58 4.02
C TRP A 52 4.86 6.24 5.40
N ILE A 53 6.18 6.12 5.50
CA ILE A 53 6.90 5.89 6.76
C ILE A 53 7.94 6.99 6.93
N GLY A 54 8.01 7.56 8.13
CA GLY A 54 9.04 8.54 8.50
C GLY A 54 9.64 8.26 9.88
N PRO A 55 10.86 8.76 10.14
CA PRO A 55 11.52 8.62 11.42
C PRO A 55 10.99 9.62 12.45
N VAL A 56 11.07 9.23 13.73
CA VAL A 56 10.93 10.13 14.87
C VAL A 56 12.28 10.23 15.55
N PHE A 57 12.84 11.43 15.59
CA PHE A 57 14.14 11.69 16.18
C PHE A 57 14.05 12.19 17.63
N GLN A 58 14.97 11.74 18.47
CA GLN A 58 15.26 12.33 19.77
C GLN A 58 16.78 12.40 19.94
N SER A 59 17.30 13.59 20.23
CA SER A 59 18.74 13.83 20.42
C SER A 59 19.60 13.30 19.26
N GLY A 60 19.15 13.50 18.02
CA GLY A 60 19.86 13.07 16.81
C GLY A 60 19.80 11.57 16.51
N LYS A 61 19.03 10.79 17.28
CA LYS A 61 18.84 9.34 17.07
C LYS A 61 17.39 9.04 16.72
N ILE A 62 17.17 8.07 15.83
CA ILE A 62 15.84 7.55 15.55
C ILE A 62 15.39 6.71 16.76
N ILE A 63 14.26 7.07 17.35
CA ILE A 63 13.68 6.36 18.50
C ILE A 63 12.40 5.60 18.16
N ALA A 64 11.74 5.97 17.06
CA ALA A 64 10.54 5.33 16.56
C ALA A 64 10.38 5.61 15.07
N LEU A 65 9.52 4.84 14.43
CA LEU A 65 9.01 5.12 13.10
C LEU A 65 7.51 5.41 13.23
N VAL A 66 7.03 6.37 12.45
CA VAL A 66 5.61 6.67 12.32
C VAL A 66 5.21 6.38 10.88
N SER A 67 4.03 5.79 10.70
CA SER A 67 3.46 5.56 9.38
C SER A 67 2.07 6.15 9.30
N HIS A 68 1.71 6.67 8.13
CA HIS A 68 0.32 6.94 7.78
C HIS A 68 -0.04 6.13 6.54
N SER A 69 -1.25 5.59 6.53
CA SER A 69 -1.74 4.71 5.47
C SER A 69 -3.03 5.30 4.92
N ILE A 70 -3.07 5.54 3.62
CA ILE A 70 -4.23 6.09 2.91
C ILE A 70 -4.88 4.94 2.16
N ASP A 71 -6.17 4.69 2.40
CA ASP A 71 -6.94 3.73 1.61
C ASP A 71 -7.16 4.31 0.21
N VAL A 72 -6.70 3.58 -0.80
CA VAL A 72 -6.78 3.95 -2.22
C VAL A 72 -7.59 2.92 -3.03
N THR A 73 -8.39 2.10 -2.35
CA THR A 73 -9.14 1.00 -2.97
C THR A 73 -10.11 1.52 -4.03
N GLU A 74 -10.89 2.55 -3.71
CA GLU A 74 -11.88 3.13 -4.62
C GLU A 74 -11.22 3.63 -5.91
N ASN A 75 -10.15 4.42 -5.78
CA ASN A 75 -9.39 4.94 -6.92
C ASN A 75 -8.87 3.80 -7.81
N LYS A 76 -8.30 2.74 -7.23
CA LYS A 76 -7.80 1.60 -8.01
C LYS A 76 -8.92 0.83 -8.71
N GLU A 77 -10.07 0.68 -8.06
CA GLU A 77 -11.22 0.02 -8.68
C GLU A 77 -11.80 0.83 -9.84
N GLU A 78 -11.84 2.15 -9.73
CA GLU A 78 -12.28 3.05 -10.79
C GLU A 78 -11.33 3.02 -11.99
N GLU A 79 -10.02 3.10 -11.76
CA GLU A 79 -9.01 2.99 -12.82
C GLU A 79 -9.12 1.65 -13.58
N GLU A 80 -9.32 0.54 -12.86
CA GLU A 80 -9.46 -0.76 -13.49
C GLU A 80 -10.78 -0.91 -14.26
N LYS A 81 -11.87 -0.30 -13.78
CA LYS A 81 -13.14 -0.24 -14.53
C LYS A 81 -12.97 0.55 -15.83
N LEU A 82 -12.28 1.69 -15.78
CA LEU A 82 -11.98 2.51 -16.95
C LEU A 82 -11.10 1.76 -17.97
N LYS A 83 -9.99 1.16 -17.54
CA LYS A 83 -9.14 0.36 -18.44
C LYS A 83 -9.90 -0.78 -19.12
N LYS A 84 -10.81 -1.45 -18.39
CA LYS A 84 -11.65 -2.51 -18.95
C LYS A 84 -12.66 -1.99 -19.96
N SER A 85 -13.27 -0.82 -19.72
CA SER A 85 -14.21 -0.23 -20.68
C SER A 85 -13.48 0.19 -21.96
N GLU A 86 -12.34 0.88 -21.85
CA GLU A 86 -11.50 1.28 -22.99
C GLU A 86 -11.05 0.08 -23.83
N LYS A 87 -10.63 -1.01 -23.19
CA LYS A 87 -10.27 -2.25 -23.89
C LYS A 87 -11.46 -2.81 -24.68
N LYS A 88 -12.65 -2.88 -24.08
CA LYS A 88 -13.87 -3.36 -24.75
C LYS A 88 -14.25 -2.48 -25.95
N TYR A 89 -14.17 -1.16 -25.80
CA TYR A 89 -14.44 -0.23 -26.90
C TYR A 89 -13.43 -0.40 -28.05
N ARG A 90 -12.13 -0.52 -27.74
CA ARG A 90 -11.08 -0.76 -28.75
C ARG A 90 -11.31 -2.07 -29.51
N GLU A 91 -11.65 -3.14 -28.80
CA GLU A 91 -11.95 -4.43 -29.43
C GLU A 91 -13.22 -4.38 -30.29
N ALA A 92 -14.25 -3.66 -29.86
CA ALA A 92 -15.48 -3.49 -30.65
C ALA A 92 -15.24 -2.67 -31.92
N TYR A 93 -14.48 -1.58 -31.81
CA TYR A 93 -14.09 -0.74 -32.95
C TYR A 93 -13.29 -1.55 -34.00
N ASN A 94 -12.27 -2.28 -33.56
CA ASN A 94 -11.45 -3.10 -34.46
C ASN A 94 -12.24 -4.21 -35.17
N ARG A 95 -13.32 -4.73 -34.55
CA ARG A 95 -14.22 -5.71 -35.18
C ARG A 95 -15.17 -5.08 -36.20
N ALA A 96 -15.42 -3.78 -36.12
CA ALA A 96 -16.33 -3.06 -37.02
C ALA A 96 -15.62 -2.52 -38.28
N GLU A 97 -14.29 -2.43 -38.26
CA GLU A 97 -13.43 -2.02 -39.39
C GLU A 97 -13.01 -3.20 -40.30
N PHE A 98 -13.58 -4.40 -40.10
CA PHE A 98 -13.44 -5.58 -40.96
C PHE A 98 -14.80 -6.10 -41.41
#